data_AF-A0A6N6T198-F1
#
_entry.id   AF-A0A6N6T198-F1
#
_cell.length_a   1.000
_cell.length_b   1.000
_cell.length_c   1.000
_cell.angle_alpha   90.00
_cell.angle_beta   90.00
_cell.angle_gamma   90.00
#
_symmetry.space_group_name_H-M   'P 1'
#
loop_
_entity.id
_entity.type
_entity.pdbx_description
1 polymer ?
#
loop_
_entity_poly.entity_id
_entity_poly.type
_entity_poly.pdbx_seq_one_letter_code
_entity_poly.pdbx_strand_id
1 'polypeptide(L)'
;MAAKPRIKIPDKAKVGEVIEIKTLIAHVMETGQRKDKDGKPIPRNIIHTFEAKFAGKPVFTAKLFSGTSSNPYIAFFMKVPGPGDLEFLWVDDAGEKVTEKMKLNVA
;
A
#
# COMPACT_ATOMS: atom_id res chain seq x y z
N MET A 1 14.67 -0.70 -8.52
CA MET A 1 14.44 -0.29 -7.13
C MET A 1 13.19 0.57 -7.12
N ALA A 2 12.08 0.04 -6.60
CA ALA A 2 10.89 0.84 -6.35
C ALA A 2 11.27 1.99 -5.38
N ALA A 3 10.84 3.21 -5.69
CA ALA A 3 11.09 4.35 -4.81
C ALA A 3 10.36 4.14 -3.47
N LYS A 4 10.92 4.68 -2.39
CA LYS A 4 10.37 4.56 -1.03
C LYS A 4 8.87 4.97 -1.01
N PRO A 5 7.97 4.14 -0.45
CA PRO A 5 6.56 4.49 -0.33
C PRO A 5 6.35 5.79 0.46
N ARG A 6 5.35 6.57 0.05
CA ARG A 6 4.91 7.78 0.73
C ARG A 6 3.67 7.43 1.56
N ILE A 7 3.79 7.56 2.88
CA ILE A 7 2.71 7.26 3.81
C ILE A 7 2.40 8.54 4.59
N LYS A 8 1.11 8.88 4.68
CA LYS A 8 0.62 9.98 5.49
C LYS A 8 -0.37 9.46 6.52
N ILE A 9 -0.03 9.71 7.78
CA ILE A 9 -0.86 9.47 8.96
C ILE A 9 -0.88 10.77 9.79
N PRO A 10 -1.86 10.98 10.69
CA PRO A 10 -1.82 12.11 11.61
C PRO A 10 -0.59 12.06 12.54
N ASP A 11 -0.04 13.23 12.86
CA ASP A 11 1.13 13.33 13.76
C ASP A 11 0.82 12.89 15.20
N LYS A 12 -0.45 13.02 15.59
CA LYS A 12 -1.00 12.58 16.89
C LYS A 12 -2.40 12.05 16.69
N ALA A 13 -2.79 11.05 17.48
CA ALA A 13 -4.15 10.54 17.53
C ALA A 13 -4.52 10.14 18.96
N LYS A 14 -5.82 10.02 19.24
CA LYS A 14 -6.34 9.54 20.53
C LYS A 14 -6.91 8.13 20.40
N VAL A 15 -6.91 7.37 21.49
CA VAL A 15 -7.63 6.10 21.54
C VAL A 15 -9.11 6.31 21.21
N GLY A 16 -9.62 5.52 20.27
CA GLY A 16 -11.00 5.59 19.79
C GLY A 16 -11.24 6.61 18.67
N GLU A 17 -10.26 7.45 18.32
CA GLU A 17 -10.34 8.38 17.20
C GLU A 17 -10.32 7.60 15.86
N VAL A 18 -11.09 8.06 14.87
CA VAL A 18 -11.04 7.53 13.51
C VAL A 18 -10.08 8.38 12.70
N ILE A 19 -8.97 7.79 12.28
CA ILE A 19 -7.93 8.47 11.49
C ILE A 19 -7.95 8.01 10.04
N GLU A 20 -7.61 8.92 9.13
CA GLU A 20 -7.39 8.60 7.72
C GLU A 20 -5.92 8.24 7.50
N ILE A 21 -5.68 7.10 6.85
CA ILE A 21 -4.35 6.62 6.48
C ILE A 21 -4.27 6.66 4.95
N LYS A 22 -3.23 7.32 4.42
CA LYS A 22 -2.99 7.46 2.98
C LYS A 22 -1.65 6.85 2.61
N THR A 23 -1.63 6.05 1.56
CA THR A 23 -0.40 5.47 1.03
C THR A 23 -0.29 5.72 -0.47
N LEU A 24 0.93 5.89 -0.94
CA LEU A 24 1.27 5.99 -2.35
C LEU A 24 2.61 5.30 -2.55
N ILE A 25 2.67 4.33 -3.47
CA ILE A 25 3.89 3.60 -3.81
C ILE A 25 4.22 3.79 -5.29
N ALA A 26 5.48 4.02 -5.63
CA ALA A 26 5.91 4.16 -7.01
C ALA A 26 5.94 2.79 -7.69
N HIS A 27 5.07 2.58 -8.66
CA HIS A 27 4.98 1.32 -9.39
C HIS A 27 4.29 1.52 -10.75
N VAL A 28 4.81 0.90 -11.81
CA VAL A 28 4.29 1.08 -13.18
C VAL A 28 2.89 0.50 -13.33
N MET A 29 2.57 -0.57 -12.60
CA MET A 29 1.33 -1.33 -12.72
C MET A 29 1.11 -1.80 -14.16
N GLU A 30 2.10 -2.54 -14.70
CA GLU A 30 2.00 -3.07 -16.06
C GLU A 30 0.84 -4.06 -16.14
N THR A 31 -0.17 -3.70 -16.91
CA THR A 31 -1.47 -4.38 -16.93
C THR A 31 -1.46 -5.70 -17.68
N GLY A 32 -0.45 -5.91 -18.54
CA GLY A 32 -0.39 -7.01 -19.49
C GLY A 32 -1.02 -6.71 -20.85
N GLN A 33 -1.63 -5.52 -21.01
CA GLN A 33 -2.36 -5.14 -22.23
C GLN A 33 -1.50 -4.30 -23.19
N ARG A 34 -0.40 -3.72 -22.71
CA ARG A 34 0.53 -2.96 -23.57
C ARG A 34 1.34 -3.91 -24.44
N LYS A 35 1.73 -3.39 -25.61
CA LYS A 35 2.66 -4.06 -26.53
C LYS A 35 3.98 -3.31 -26.57
N ASP A 36 5.06 -4.04 -26.79
CA ASP A 36 6.37 -3.47 -27.06
C ASP A 36 6.48 -2.94 -28.51
N LYS A 37 7.67 -2.47 -28.89
CA LYS A 37 7.94 -1.92 -30.23
C LYS A 37 7.81 -2.97 -31.34
N ASP A 38 7.99 -4.25 -31.00
CA ASP A 38 7.87 -5.39 -31.92
C ASP A 38 6.43 -5.95 -31.96
N GLY A 39 5.50 -5.32 -31.23
CA GLY A 39 4.10 -5.72 -31.16
C GLY A 39 3.81 -6.89 -30.22
N LYS A 40 4.80 -7.36 -29.45
CA LYS A 40 4.62 -8.45 -28.49
C LYS A 40 3.98 -7.93 -27.20
N PRO A 41 3.08 -8.72 -26.56
CA PRO A 41 2.48 -8.32 -25.29
C PRO A 41 3.55 -8.22 -24.20
N ILE A 42 3.52 -7.14 -23.43
CA ILE A 42 4.36 -6.97 -22.25
C ILE A 42 3.72 -7.79 -21.12
N PRO A 43 4.47 -8.67 -20.42
CA PRO A 43 3.93 -9.43 -19.31
C PRO A 43 3.36 -8.51 -18.22
N ARG A 44 2.22 -8.91 -17.66
CA ARG A 44 1.63 -8.21 -16.51
C ARG A 44 2.62 -8.22 -15.35
N ASN A 45 2.83 -7.04 -14.76
CA ASN A 45 3.41 -6.90 -13.44
C ASN A 45 2.71 -5.77 -12.68
N ILE A 46 1.81 -6.15 -11.77
CA ILE A 46 1.13 -5.22 -10.87
C ILE A 46 1.45 -5.56 -9.42
N ILE A 47 1.32 -4.57 -8.54
CA ILE A 47 1.10 -4.84 -7.13
C ILE A 47 -0.28 -5.49 -7.03
N HIS A 48 -0.35 -6.73 -6.56
CA HIS A 48 -1.60 -7.49 -6.44
C HIS A 48 -2.12 -7.55 -5.00
N THR A 49 -1.26 -7.36 -4.01
CA THR A 49 -1.63 -7.38 -2.59
C THR A 49 -1.15 -6.13 -1.89
N PHE A 50 -2.05 -5.52 -1.12
CA PHE A 50 -1.73 -4.54 -0.10
C PHE A 50 -2.30 -5.00 1.26
N GLU A 51 -1.49 -4.93 2.31
CA GLU A 51 -1.89 -5.21 3.68
C GLU A 51 -1.37 -4.11 4.61
N ALA A 52 -2.25 -3.64 5.50
CA ALA A 52 -1.89 -2.79 6.62
C ALA A 52 -2.23 -3.49 7.93
N LYS A 53 -1.28 -3.52 8.86
CA LYS A 53 -1.42 -4.07 10.21
C LYS A 53 -1.20 -2.99 11.25
N PHE A 54 -1.90 -3.07 12.37
CA PHE A 54 -1.66 -2.28 13.56
C PHE A 54 -1.31 -3.20 14.72
N ALA A 55 -0.16 -2.99 15.36
CA ALA A 55 0.34 -3.86 16.44
C ALA A 55 0.29 -5.37 16.07
N GLY A 56 0.66 -5.69 14.83
CA GLY A 56 0.67 -7.06 14.29
C GLY A 56 -0.69 -7.60 13.84
N LYS A 57 -1.80 -6.89 14.07
CA LYS A 57 -3.15 -7.32 13.65
C LYS A 57 -3.56 -6.66 12.33
N PRO A 58 -4.11 -7.39 11.34
CA PRO A 58 -4.62 -6.78 10.12
C PRO A 58 -5.72 -5.77 10.41
N VAL A 59 -5.56 -4.56 9.86
CA VAL A 59 -6.57 -3.47 9.94
C VAL A 59 -7.16 -3.14 8.58
N PHE A 60 -6.43 -3.42 7.50
CA PHE A 60 -6.93 -3.27 6.14
C PHE A 60 -6.19 -4.21 5.20
N THR A 61 -6.91 -4.83 4.27
CA THR A 61 -6.33 -5.62 3.17
C THR A 61 -7.03 -5.27 1.88
N ALA A 62 -6.27 -5.23 0.78
CA ALA A 62 -6.80 -5.04 -0.54
C ALA A 62 -6.12 -5.98 -1.53
N LYS A 63 -6.94 -6.58 -2.40
CA LYS A 63 -6.47 -7.23 -3.62
C LYS A 63 -6.62 -6.23 -4.76
N LEU A 64 -5.52 -5.97 -5.44
CA LEU A 64 -5.45 -5.06 -6.58
C LEU A 64 -5.39 -5.88 -7.87
N PHE A 65 -5.93 -5.31 -8.95
CA PHE A 65 -6.00 -5.94 -10.26
C PHE A 65 -5.53 -4.95 -11.33
N SER A 66 -5.44 -5.39 -12.59
CA SER A 66 -4.92 -4.58 -13.71
C SER A 66 -5.71 -3.28 -13.99
N GLY A 67 -6.88 -3.08 -13.37
CA GLY A 67 -7.63 -1.82 -13.42
C GLY A 67 -7.07 -0.72 -12.50
N THR A 68 -6.16 -1.05 -11.58
CA THR A 68 -5.53 -0.08 -10.68
C THR A 68 -4.49 0.74 -11.45
N SER A 69 -4.58 2.07 -11.32
CA SER A 69 -3.64 3.00 -11.97
C SER A 69 -2.21 2.83 -11.49
N SER A 70 -1.25 3.21 -12.33
CA SER A 70 0.15 3.38 -11.94
C SER A 70 0.29 4.28 -10.71
N ASN A 71 1.32 4.01 -9.90
CA ASN A 71 1.53 4.61 -8.59
C ASN A 71 0.32 4.45 -7.66
N PRO A 72 -0.04 3.20 -7.26
CA PRO A 72 -1.25 2.94 -6.50
C PRO A 72 -1.35 3.83 -5.26
N TYR A 73 -2.45 4.58 -5.18
CA TYR A 73 -2.85 5.36 -4.03
C TYR A 73 -3.99 4.65 -3.29
N ILE A 74 -3.81 4.41 -2.00
CA ILE A 74 -4.83 3.76 -1.17
C ILE A 74 -5.08 4.64 0.06
N ALA A 75 -6.34 4.99 0.27
CA ALA A 75 -6.79 5.70 1.46
C ALA A 75 -7.87 4.87 2.17
N PHE A 76 -7.72 4.74 3.48
CA PHE A 76 -8.68 4.03 4.32
C PHE A 76 -8.71 4.64 5.72
N PHE A 77 -9.76 4.33 6.45
CA PHE A 77 -9.92 4.78 7.84
C PHE A 77 -9.67 3.65 8.81
N MET A 78 -9.10 3.98 9.96
CA MET A 78 -8.91 3.07 11.08
C MET A 78 -9.32 3.77 12.36
N LYS A 79 -10.07 3.07 13.23
CA LYS A 79 -10.28 3.51 14.61
C LYS A 79 -9.06 3.12 15.43
N VAL A 80 -8.40 4.08 16.08
CA VAL A 80 -7.18 3.86 16.86
C VAL A 80 -7.50 3.00 18.09
N PRO A 81 -6.97 1.76 18.18
CA PRO A 81 -7.34 0.85 19.26
C PRO A 81 -6.50 1.08 20.53
N GLY A 82 -5.36 1.77 20.43
CA GLY A 82 -4.37 1.93 21.48
C GLY A 82 -3.03 2.38 20.89
N PRO A 83 -1.95 2.48 21.68
CA PRO A 83 -0.61 2.72 21.19
C PRO A 83 -0.09 1.53 20.37
N GLY A 84 0.67 1.80 19.31
CA GLY A 84 1.24 0.77 18.45
C GLY A 84 1.75 1.31 17.12
N ASP A 85 2.38 0.42 16.36
CA ASP A 85 2.95 0.72 15.06
C ASP A 85 2.04 0.23 13.94
N LEU A 86 2.01 1.00 12.85
CA LEU A 86 1.43 0.60 11.57
C LEU A 86 2.51 -0.07 10.72
N GLU A 87 2.19 -1.22 10.17
CA GLU A 87 3.05 -1.93 9.22
C GLU A 87 2.30 -2.10 7.90
N PHE A 88 2.96 -1.77 6.79
CA PHE A 88 2.41 -1.85 5.46
C PHE A 88 3.21 -2.83 4.62
N LEU A 89 2.52 -3.60 3.80
CA LEU A 89 3.11 -4.57 2.87
C LEU A 89 2.45 -4.41 1.49
N TRP A 90 3.28 -4.28 0.47
CA TRP A 90 2.90 -4.41 -0.94
C TRP A 90 3.62 -5.61 -1.55
N VAL A 91 2.89 -6.39 -2.36
CA VAL A 91 3.45 -7.53 -3.10
C VAL A 91 3.06 -7.43 -4.56
N ASP A 92 4.05 -7.57 -5.46
CA ASP A 92 3.85 -7.57 -6.91
C ASP A 92 3.92 -8.96 -7.54
N ASP A 93 3.57 -9.04 -8.83
CA ASP A 93 3.55 -10.30 -9.57
C ASP A 93 4.95 -10.88 -9.81
N ALA A 94 6.01 -10.07 -9.68
CA ALA A 94 7.40 -10.51 -9.72
C ALA A 94 7.88 -11.10 -8.38
N GLY A 95 7.04 -11.04 -7.33
CA GLY A 95 7.37 -11.49 -5.99
C GLY A 95 8.15 -10.45 -5.16
N GLU A 96 8.32 -9.23 -5.67
CA GLU A 96 8.91 -8.12 -4.92
C GLU A 96 7.98 -7.76 -3.76
N LYS A 97 8.58 -7.61 -2.58
CA LYS A 97 7.87 -7.23 -1.36
C LYS A 97 8.44 -5.93 -0.85
N VAL A 98 7.58 -4.92 -0.72
CA VAL A 98 7.93 -3.65 -0.10
C VAL A 98 7.23 -3.56 1.23
N THR A 99 7.99 -3.31 2.29
CA THR A 99 7.46 -3.11 3.64
C THR A 99 7.86 -1.75 4.18
N GLU A 100 6.95 -1.13 4.92
CA GLU A 100 7.21 0.12 5.63
C GLU A 100 6.54 0.10 6.99
N LYS A 101 7.20 0.71 7.98
CA LYS A 101 6.67 0.84 9.34
C LYS A 101 6.55 2.30 9.72
N MET A 102 5.42 2.66 10.33
CA MET A 102 5.13 4.00 10.82
C MET A 102 4.69 3.93 12.27
N LYS A 103 5.32 4.72 13.12
CA LYS A 103 4.91 4.86 14.52
C LYS A 103 3.72 5.81 14.60
N LEU A 104 2.62 5.37 15.20
CA LEU A 104 1.50 6.25 15.52
C LEU A 104 1.69 6.81 16.92
N ASN A 105 1.79 8.14 17.03
CA ASN A 105 1.89 8.79 18.33
C ASN A 105 0.49 8.91 18.95
N VAL A 106 0.19 8.03 19.91
CA VAL A 106 -1.10 8.01 20.60
C VAL A 106 -0.99 8.74 21.93
N ALA A 107 -1.83 9.75 22.11
CA ALA A 107 -1.95 10.55 23.34
C ALA A 107 -2.97 9.94 24.31
#